data_AF-A0A914SQ99-F1
#
_entry.id   AF-A0A914SQ99-F1
#
_cell.length_a   1.000
_cell.length_b   1.000
_cell.length_c   1.000
_cell.angle_alpha   90.00
_cell.angle_beta   90.00
_cell.angle_gamma   90.00
#
_symmetry.space_group_name_H-M   'P 1'
#
loop_
_entity.id
_entity.type
_entity.pdbx_description
1 polymer ?
#
loop_
_entity_poly.entity_id
_entity_poly.type
_entity_poly.pdbx_seq_one_letter_code
_entity_poly.pdbx_strand_id
1 'polypeptide(L)'
;MFFSYFKTYVSRLFKLQMTDSATKDDLLGADDTIKGTSFFSLKPQQRSRATVFSLGKRHNLLSTDLMAPLIIPHAATQANETFQFESIFRSIQYALVDHCSHEFLFVCDFFMVNGQSGVDLFTQVMGKSIAHLIKIFEERISANYDAISLFLCICLCTKYSELMDDRSVVSIDGYWDNIAKMLWFRLEAIMTSHNESVRNLDVKKLSTPIDTRPHYVIRRYAEFTCAILVCSDLSGKKTDNRLQ
;
A
#
# COMPACT_ATOMS: atom_id res chain seq x y z
N MET A 1 24.16 -10.83 5.70
CA MET A 1 23.34 -11.63 4.78
C MET A 1 22.01 -10.94 4.45
N PHE A 2 21.20 -10.58 5.46
CA PHE A 2 19.88 -9.96 5.28
C PHE A 2 19.86 -8.69 4.43
N PHE A 3 20.84 -7.78 4.58
CA PHE A 3 20.88 -6.55 3.78
C PHE A 3 20.92 -6.84 2.28
N SER A 4 21.79 -7.77 1.85
CA SER A 4 21.89 -8.16 0.44
C SER A 4 20.60 -8.83 -0.05
N TYR A 5 20.00 -9.68 0.79
CA TYR A 5 18.71 -10.30 0.50
C TYR A 5 17.62 -9.24 0.25
N PHE A 6 17.36 -8.34 1.21
CA PHE A 6 16.30 -7.34 1.08
C PHE A 6 16.58 -6.34 -0.05
N LYS A 7 17.84 -5.91 -0.23
CA LYS A 7 18.22 -5.05 -1.34
C LYS A 7 17.86 -5.66 -2.69
N THR A 8 18.20 -6.94 -2.89
CA THR A 8 17.89 -7.63 -4.15
C THR A 8 16.40 -7.94 -4.28
N TYR A 9 15.77 -8.39 -3.21
CA TYR A 9 14.36 -8.79 -3.20
C TYR A 9 13.45 -7.62 -3.55
N VAL A 10 13.61 -6.49 -2.83
CA VAL A 10 12.82 -5.28 -3.03
C VAL A 10 13.05 -4.68 -4.41
N SER A 11 14.31 -4.62 -4.87
CA SER A 11 14.63 -4.12 -6.21
C SER A 11 13.96 -4.93 -7.32
N ARG A 12 13.89 -6.27 -7.18
CA ARG A 12 13.24 -7.13 -8.18
C ARG A 12 11.72 -7.01 -8.12
N LEU A 13 11.14 -6.98 -6.93
CA LEU A 13 9.71 -6.81 -6.73
C LEU A 13 9.16 -5.53 -7.35
N PHE A 14 9.83 -4.41 -7.14
CA PHE A 14 9.37 -3.13 -7.69
C PHE A 14 9.50 -3.02 -9.21
N LYS A 15 10.22 -3.95 -9.88
CA LYS A 15 10.17 -4.09 -11.36
C LYS A 15 8.92 -4.81 -11.84
N LEU A 16 8.24 -5.56 -10.97
CA LEU A 16 6.98 -6.24 -11.24
C LEU A 16 5.76 -5.36 -10.92
N GLN A 17 5.97 -4.10 -10.52
CA GLN A 17 4.86 -3.20 -10.23
C GLN A 17 4.10 -2.85 -11.52
N MET A 18 2.77 -2.88 -11.46
CA MET A 18 1.90 -2.47 -12.55
C MET A 18 2.20 -1.03 -13.01
N THR A 19 2.37 -0.85 -14.32
CA THR A 19 2.74 0.44 -14.93
C THR A 19 1.56 1.42 -15.03
N ASP A 20 0.34 0.94 -14.92
CA ASP A 20 -0.90 1.73 -15.01
C ASP A 20 -1.43 2.22 -13.65
N SER A 21 -0.60 2.16 -12.60
CA SER A 21 -0.88 2.68 -11.24
C SER A 21 -1.37 4.13 -11.24
N ALA A 22 -2.25 4.50 -10.30
CA ALA A 22 -2.85 5.84 -10.18
C ALA A 22 -1.82 6.99 -10.30
N THR A 23 -2.21 8.08 -10.96
CA THR A 23 -1.40 9.29 -11.12
C THR A 23 -2.07 10.48 -10.43
N LYS A 24 -1.34 11.61 -10.35
CA LYS A 24 -1.86 12.88 -9.81
C LYS A 24 -3.14 13.40 -10.47
N ASP A 25 -3.44 12.92 -11.68
CA ASP A 25 -4.59 13.35 -12.48
C ASP A 25 -5.82 12.46 -12.26
N ASP A 26 -5.65 11.30 -11.60
CA ASP A 26 -6.73 10.36 -11.28
C ASP A 26 -7.46 10.80 -10.01
N LEU A 27 -8.12 11.96 -10.07
CA LEU A 27 -8.86 12.56 -8.95
C LEU A 27 -10.37 12.30 -9.05
N LEU A 28 -11.07 12.31 -7.90
CA LEU A 28 -12.53 12.10 -7.85
C LEU A 28 -13.29 13.05 -8.78
N GLY A 29 -12.95 14.33 -8.77
CA GLY A 29 -13.54 15.37 -9.62
C GLY A 29 -12.93 15.50 -11.01
N ALA A 30 -11.96 14.66 -11.40
CA ALA A 30 -11.38 14.75 -12.74
C ALA A 30 -12.40 14.34 -13.81
N ASP A 31 -12.47 15.10 -14.91
CA ASP A 31 -13.39 14.85 -16.02
C ASP A 31 -13.25 13.40 -16.54
N ASP A 32 -14.40 12.71 -16.66
CA ASP A 32 -14.48 11.35 -17.20
C ASP A 32 -14.51 11.34 -18.74
N THR A 33 -14.62 12.52 -19.37
CA THR A 33 -14.46 12.63 -20.82
C THR A 33 -13.06 12.19 -21.18
N ILE A 34 -12.95 11.06 -21.88
CA ILE A 34 -11.75 10.63 -22.58
C ILE A 34 -11.36 11.80 -23.49
N LYS A 35 -10.44 12.66 -23.05
CA LYS A 35 -9.84 13.65 -23.94
C LYS A 35 -9.04 12.83 -24.95
N GLY A 36 -9.67 12.52 -26.09
CA GLY A 36 -9.02 12.04 -27.30
C GLY A 36 -8.13 13.15 -27.84
N THR A 37 -7.02 13.42 -27.16
CA THR A 37 -6.01 14.38 -27.60
C THR A 37 -4.68 13.65 -27.75
N SER A 38 -4.62 12.79 -28.76
CA SER A 38 -3.35 12.47 -29.41
C SER A 38 -3.63 12.00 -30.84
N PHE A 39 -3.65 12.95 -31.78
CA PHE A 39 -3.77 12.68 -33.21
C PHE A 39 -2.49 12.04 -33.82
N PHE A 40 -1.59 11.47 -33.00
CA PHE A 40 -0.35 10.84 -33.44
C PHE A 40 0.09 9.59 -32.65
N SER A 41 -0.74 9.01 -31.77
CA SER A 41 -0.38 7.79 -31.04
C SER A 41 -1.17 6.57 -31.54
N LEU A 42 -0.49 5.68 -32.26
CA LEU A 42 -0.99 4.36 -32.62
C LEU A 42 -1.18 3.52 -31.35
N LYS A 43 -2.46 3.30 -31.01
CA LYS A 43 -3.03 2.55 -29.87
C LYS A 43 -3.24 3.38 -28.59
N PRO A 44 -4.47 3.88 -28.35
CA PRO A 44 -4.84 4.32 -27.01
C PRO A 44 -4.88 3.09 -26.11
N GLN A 45 -3.89 2.97 -25.23
CA GLN A 45 -3.93 2.00 -24.15
C GLN A 45 -5.04 2.46 -23.21
N GLN A 46 -6.21 1.81 -23.28
CA GLN A 46 -7.34 2.06 -22.39
C GLN A 46 -6.89 1.77 -20.95
N ARG A 47 -6.45 2.82 -20.25
CA ARG A 47 -6.12 2.75 -18.84
C ARG A 47 -7.42 2.64 -18.05
N SER A 48 -7.63 1.54 -17.35
CA SER A 48 -8.84 1.31 -16.56
C SER A 48 -8.82 2.17 -15.31
N ARG A 49 -9.27 3.43 -15.41
CA ARG A 49 -9.45 4.33 -14.25
C ARG A 49 -10.37 3.72 -13.16
N ALA A 50 -11.16 2.71 -13.51
CA ALA A 50 -12.03 1.99 -12.58
C ALA A 50 -11.25 1.35 -11.42
N THR A 51 -9.99 0.91 -11.63
CA THR A 51 -9.20 0.26 -10.58
C THR A 51 -8.64 1.24 -9.54
N VAL A 52 -8.63 2.55 -9.83
CA VAL A 52 -8.10 3.58 -8.91
C VAL A 52 -9.05 3.81 -7.72
N PHE A 53 -10.36 3.79 -7.96
CA PHE A 53 -11.38 4.06 -6.94
C PHE A 53 -12.11 2.81 -6.45
N SER A 54 -11.85 1.65 -7.05
CA SER A 54 -12.49 0.39 -6.69
C SER A 54 -11.57 -0.49 -5.83
N LEU A 55 -12.17 -1.13 -4.82
CA LEU A 55 -11.46 -2.07 -3.95
C LEU A 55 -11.21 -3.43 -4.61
N GLY A 56 -12.17 -3.95 -5.38
CA GLY A 56 -12.08 -5.30 -5.95
C GLY A 56 -11.71 -6.36 -4.90
N LYS A 57 -10.71 -7.20 -5.21
CA LYS A 57 -10.17 -8.22 -4.30
C LYS A 57 -8.99 -7.75 -3.43
N ARG A 58 -8.65 -6.45 -3.47
CA ARG A 58 -7.47 -5.90 -2.78
C ARG A 58 -7.55 -6.04 -1.25
N HIS A 59 -8.77 -6.09 -0.72
CA HIS A 59 -9.05 -6.29 0.71
C HIS A 59 -8.62 -7.67 1.24
N ASN A 60 -8.46 -8.68 0.37
CA ASN A 60 -7.99 -10.01 0.78
C ASN A 60 -6.61 -9.94 1.48
N LEU A 61 -5.80 -8.94 1.15
CA LEU A 61 -4.50 -8.69 1.78
C LEU A 61 -4.60 -8.46 3.30
N LEU A 62 -5.76 -8.00 3.79
CA LEU A 62 -6.00 -7.80 5.23
C LEU A 62 -6.60 -9.02 5.92
N SER A 63 -6.87 -10.10 5.18
CA SER A 63 -7.53 -11.31 5.66
C SER A 63 -6.83 -12.57 5.14
N THR A 64 -7.40 -13.24 4.13
CA THR A 64 -6.90 -14.53 3.61
C THR A 64 -5.48 -14.47 3.10
N ASP A 65 -5.08 -13.31 2.56
CA ASP A 65 -3.81 -13.13 1.90
C ASP A 65 -2.81 -12.39 2.78
N LEU A 66 -3.07 -12.19 4.08
CA LEU A 66 -2.17 -11.50 5.02
C LEU A 66 -0.84 -12.24 5.20
N MET A 67 -0.90 -13.57 5.25
CA MET A 67 0.25 -14.48 5.45
C MET A 67 0.48 -15.43 4.27
N ALA A 68 -0.19 -15.20 3.13
CA ALA A 68 0.00 -16.02 1.93
C ALA A 68 1.47 -16.02 1.45
N PRO A 69 1.93 -17.02 0.67
CA PRO A 69 3.31 -17.14 0.24
C PRO A 69 3.88 -15.87 -0.40
N LEU A 70 5.18 -15.64 -0.15
CA LEU A 70 5.90 -14.51 -0.72
C LEU A 70 5.92 -14.57 -2.25
N ILE A 71 5.82 -13.41 -2.88
CA ILE A 71 6.03 -13.29 -4.33
C ILE A 71 7.47 -13.72 -4.64
N ILE A 72 7.62 -14.71 -5.51
CA ILE A 72 8.92 -15.21 -5.99
C ILE A 72 9.29 -14.45 -7.26
N PRO A 73 10.27 -13.53 -7.24
CA PRO A 73 10.44 -12.58 -8.34
C PRO A 73 10.76 -13.25 -9.68
N HIS A 74 11.54 -14.33 -9.67
CA HIS A 74 11.88 -15.05 -10.90
C HIS A 74 10.68 -15.76 -11.52
N ALA A 75 9.88 -16.45 -10.70
CA ALA A 75 8.67 -17.14 -11.15
C ALA A 75 7.63 -16.14 -11.68
N ALA A 76 7.38 -15.06 -10.95
CA ALA A 76 6.48 -14.00 -11.39
C ALA A 76 6.94 -13.34 -12.70
N THR A 77 8.24 -13.10 -12.86
CA THR A 77 8.80 -12.58 -14.12
C THR A 77 8.55 -13.56 -15.27
N GLN A 78 8.78 -14.86 -15.05
CA GLN A 78 8.55 -15.89 -16.07
C GLN A 78 7.06 -16.02 -16.45
N ALA A 79 6.17 -15.81 -15.48
CA ALA A 79 4.72 -15.80 -15.67
C ALA A 79 4.18 -14.49 -16.26
N ASN A 80 5.02 -13.46 -16.47
CA ASN A 80 4.62 -12.10 -16.83
C ASN A 80 3.58 -11.48 -15.89
N GLU A 81 3.67 -11.83 -14.60
CA GLU A 81 2.79 -11.28 -13.57
C GLU A 81 3.22 -9.87 -13.19
N THR A 82 2.22 -9.02 -12.93
CA THR A 82 2.42 -7.67 -12.39
C THR A 82 1.54 -7.47 -11.17
N PHE A 83 2.00 -6.64 -10.24
CA PHE A 83 1.37 -6.48 -8.93
C PHE A 83 1.08 -5.01 -8.61
N GLN A 84 -0.02 -4.80 -7.91
CA GLN A 84 -0.31 -3.51 -7.30
C GLN A 84 0.69 -3.23 -6.16
N PHE A 85 0.87 -1.95 -5.85
CA PHE A 85 1.87 -1.51 -4.87
C PHE A 85 1.68 -2.19 -3.51
N GLU A 86 0.45 -2.28 -3.01
CA GLU A 86 0.16 -2.88 -1.70
C GLU A 86 0.43 -4.39 -1.66
N SER A 87 0.34 -5.10 -2.79
CA SER A 87 0.70 -6.53 -2.85
C SER A 87 2.21 -6.71 -2.73
N ILE A 88 2.99 -5.85 -3.39
CA ILE A 88 4.46 -5.80 -3.24
C ILE A 88 4.83 -5.42 -1.81
N PHE A 89 4.19 -4.37 -1.26
CA PHE A 89 4.38 -3.94 0.12
C PHE A 89 4.12 -5.09 1.09
N ARG A 90 2.96 -5.75 0.98
CA ARG A 90 2.53 -6.89 1.78
C ARG A 90 3.57 -8.03 1.77
N SER A 91 4.09 -8.39 0.59
CA SER A 91 5.12 -9.42 0.45
C SER A 91 6.46 -9.02 1.11
N ILE A 92 6.90 -7.77 0.94
CA ILE A 92 8.15 -7.29 1.56
C ILE A 92 8.02 -7.25 3.09
N GLN A 93 6.92 -6.71 3.58
CA GLN A 93 6.68 -6.59 5.02
C GLN A 93 6.52 -7.96 5.68
N TYR A 94 5.84 -8.91 5.04
CA TYR A 94 5.74 -10.27 5.57
C TYR A 94 7.11 -10.95 5.62
N ALA A 95 7.92 -10.78 4.56
CA ALA A 95 9.28 -11.29 4.58
C ALA A 95 10.10 -10.65 5.71
N LEU A 96 9.94 -9.36 5.99
CA LEU A 96 10.60 -8.71 7.11
C LEU A 96 10.16 -9.30 8.45
N VAL A 97 8.86 -9.45 8.67
CA VAL A 97 8.26 -10.05 9.87
C VAL A 97 8.83 -11.45 10.11
N ASP A 98 8.83 -12.33 9.12
CA ASP A 98 9.33 -13.70 9.26
C ASP A 98 10.83 -13.75 9.57
N HIS A 99 11.65 -12.94 8.89
CA HIS A 99 13.09 -12.92 9.17
C HIS A 99 13.38 -12.30 10.54
N CYS A 100 12.73 -11.20 10.90
CA CYS A 100 12.89 -10.57 12.21
C CYS A 100 12.48 -11.51 13.34
N SER A 101 11.38 -12.25 13.16
CA SER A 101 10.87 -13.19 14.17
C SER A 101 11.87 -14.31 14.44
N HIS A 102 12.34 -14.97 13.38
CA HIS A 102 13.31 -16.05 13.53
C HIS A 102 14.66 -15.55 14.05
N GLU A 103 15.15 -14.43 13.54
CA GLU A 103 16.46 -13.90 13.91
C GLU A 103 16.47 -13.41 15.36
N PHE A 104 15.41 -12.73 15.82
CA PHE A 104 15.36 -12.25 17.20
C PHE A 104 15.36 -13.40 18.20
N LEU A 105 14.52 -14.42 17.99
CA LEU A 105 14.49 -15.61 18.84
C LEU A 105 15.83 -16.37 18.79
N PHE A 106 16.40 -16.54 17.60
CA PHE A 106 17.73 -17.17 17.45
C PHE A 106 18.80 -16.40 18.22
N VAL A 107 18.85 -15.07 18.10
CA VAL A 107 19.84 -14.24 18.80
C VAL A 107 19.70 -14.38 20.31
N CYS A 108 18.47 -14.32 20.82
CA CYS A 108 18.19 -14.48 22.25
C CYS A 108 18.61 -15.86 22.76
N ASP A 109 18.22 -16.93 22.06
CA ASP A 109 18.47 -18.31 22.49
C ASP A 109 19.94 -18.70 22.34
N PHE A 110 20.54 -18.40 21.19
CA PHE A 110 21.91 -18.82 20.87
C PHE A 110 22.95 -18.10 21.73
N PHE A 111 22.77 -16.79 21.95
CA PHE A 111 23.68 -15.98 22.76
C PHE A 111 23.27 -15.87 24.22
N MET A 112 22.14 -16.47 24.61
CA MET A 112 21.59 -16.43 25.97
C MET A 112 21.39 -14.99 26.49
N VAL A 113 20.90 -14.10 25.62
CA VAL A 113 20.66 -12.69 25.93
C VAL A 113 19.17 -12.38 25.99
N ASN A 114 18.78 -11.43 26.84
CA ASN A 114 17.40 -10.98 26.97
C ASN A 114 17.31 -9.46 27.13
N GLY A 115 16.10 -8.93 27.04
CA GLY A 115 15.83 -7.49 27.16
C GLY A 115 16.65 -6.65 26.18
N GLN A 116 17.21 -5.55 26.67
CA GLN A 116 17.95 -4.59 25.84
C GLN A 116 19.17 -5.20 25.14
N SER A 117 19.92 -6.09 25.80
CA SER A 117 21.10 -6.71 25.20
C SER A 117 20.75 -7.58 23.99
N GLY A 118 19.59 -8.25 24.00
CA GLY A 118 19.07 -8.97 22.84
C GLY A 118 18.68 -8.04 21.69
N VAL A 119 18.01 -6.92 22.01
CA VAL A 119 17.64 -5.89 21.03
C VAL A 119 18.88 -5.27 20.37
N ASP A 120 19.93 -4.98 21.16
CA ASP A 120 21.17 -4.39 20.65
C ASP A 120 21.88 -5.35 19.68
N LEU A 121 21.98 -6.63 20.03
CA LEU A 121 22.61 -7.63 19.19
C LEU A 121 21.80 -7.89 17.91
N PHE A 122 20.46 -7.97 18.03
CA PHE A 122 19.58 -8.04 16.86
C PHE A 122 19.75 -6.83 15.93
N THR A 123 19.89 -5.63 16.50
CA THR A 123 20.07 -4.39 15.72
C THR A 123 21.37 -4.42 14.91
N GLN A 124 22.44 -5.02 15.44
CA GLN A 124 23.68 -5.21 14.68
C GLN A 124 23.50 -6.13 13.46
N VAL A 125 22.58 -7.10 13.54
CA VAL A 125 22.28 -8.03 12.45
C VAL A 125 21.30 -7.45 11.43
N MET A 126 20.19 -6.89 11.90
CA MET A 126 19.04 -6.49 11.06
C MET A 126 18.97 -5.00 10.77
N GLY A 127 19.61 -4.15 11.57
CA GLY A 127 19.46 -2.68 11.51
C GLY A 127 19.76 -2.08 10.14
N LYS A 128 20.81 -2.55 9.46
CA LYS A 128 21.14 -2.08 8.10
C LYS A 128 20.07 -2.45 7.06
N SER A 129 19.43 -3.61 7.21
CA SER A 129 18.33 -4.05 6.35
C SER A 129 17.09 -3.21 6.59
N ILE A 130 16.74 -2.98 7.86
CA ILE A 130 15.59 -2.16 8.26
C ILE A 130 15.75 -0.72 7.75
N ALA A 131 16.92 -0.10 7.96
CA ALA A 131 17.21 1.25 7.48
C ALA A 131 17.10 1.36 5.94
N HIS A 132 17.53 0.31 5.22
CA HIS A 132 17.38 0.26 3.77
C HIS A 132 15.92 0.20 3.32
N LEU A 133 15.10 -0.61 3.99
CA LEU A 133 13.67 -0.70 3.71
C LEU A 133 12.94 0.60 3.98
N ILE A 134 13.23 1.27 5.11
CA ILE A 134 12.67 2.60 5.44
C ILE A 134 12.93 3.56 4.28
N LYS A 135 14.19 3.68 3.84
CA LYS A 135 14.57 4.59 2.75
C LYS A 135 13.85 4.28 1.43
N ILE A 136 13.75 3.00 1.05
CA ILE A 136 13.04 2.64 -0.18
C ILE A 136 11.55 2.98 -0.05
N PHE A 137 10.92 2.65 1.08
CA PHE A 137 9.50 2.91 1.24
C PHE A 137 9.18 4.40 1.31
N GLU A 138 10.04 5.24 1.88
CA GLU A 138 9.91 6.70 1.80
C GLU A 138 9.77 7.18 0.34
N GLU A 139 10.68 6.73 -0.54
CA GLU A 139 10.66 7.05 -1.96
C GLU A 139 9.40 6.49 -2.65
N ARG A 140 9.05 5.23 -2.41
CA ARG A 140 7.93 4.58 -3.12
C ARG A 140 6.57 5.04 -2.63
N ILE A 141 6.43 5.36 -1.34
CA ILE A 141 5.21 5.93 -0.76
C ILE A 141 5.00 7.35 -1.30
N SER A 142 6.04 8.19 -1.28
CA SER A 142 5.92 9.58 -1.78
C SER A 142 5.47 9.66 -3.24
N ALA A 143 5.84 8.67 -4.06
CA ALA A 143 5.45 8.57 -5.47
C ALA A 143 4.08 7.91 -5.71
N ASN A 144 3.42 7.33 -4.70
CA ASN A 144 2.14 6.63 -4.86
C ASN A 144 0.97 7.63 -4.83
N TYR A 145 0.01 7.55 -5.75
CA TYR A 145 -1.21 8.38 -5.79
C TYR A 145 -2.50 7.60 -5.54
N ASP A 146 -2.41 6.28 -5.34
CA ASP A 146 -3.57 5.43 -5.06
C ASP A 146 -3.88 5.47 -3.56
N ALA A 147 -4.93 6.23 -3.20
CA ALA A 147 -5.36 6.38 -1.82
C ALA A 147 -5.83 5.05 -1.18
N ILE A 148 -6.44 4.15 -1.95
CA ILE A 148 -6.85 2.82 -1.45
C ILE A 148 -5.61 1.97 -1.15
N SER A 149 -4.61 2.00 -2.04
CA SER A 149 -3.32 1.32 -1.85
C SER A 149 -2.62 1.78 -0.56
N LEU A 150 -2.55 3.09 -0.35
CA LEU A 150 -1.93 3.66 0.85
C LEU A 150 -2.67 3.27 2.12
N PHE A 151 -4.01 3.32 2.10
CA PHE A 151 -4.81 2.93 3.25
C PHE A 151 -4.69 1.43 3.58
N LEU A 152 -4.65 0.56 2.56
CA LEU A 152 -4.35 -0.86 2.73
C LEU A 152 -2.99 -1.07 3.38
N CYS A 153 -1.95 -0.36 2.94
CA CYS A 153 -0.61 -0.43 3.54
C CYS A 153 -0.61 0.03 5.01
N ILE A 154 -1.42 1.02 5.38
CA ILE A 154 -1.58 1.45 6.78
C ILE A 154 -2.19 0.31 7.61
N CYS A 155 -3.26 -0.31 7.11
CA CYS A 155 -3.91 -1.43 7.78
C CYS A 155 -2.95 -2.63 7.92
N LEU A 156 -2.15 -2.92 6.88
CA LEU A 156 -1.10 -3.94 6.93
C LEU A 156 -0.04 -3.65 7.99
N CYS A 157 0.38 -2.40 8.18
CA CYS A 157 1.31 -2.05 9.26
C CYS A 157 0.74 -2.41 10.64
N THR A 158 -0.55 -2.11 10.88
CA THR A 158 -1.22 -2.50 12.12
C THR A 158 -1.25 -4.02 12.29
N LYS A 159 -1.69 -4.77 11.28
CA LYS A 159 -1.75 -6.23 11.33
C LYS A 159 -0.39 -6.90 11.54
N TYR A 160 0.67 -6.38 10.91
CA TYR A 160 2.01 -6.93 11.08
C TYR A 160 2.65 -6.53 12.40
N SER A 161 2.31 -5.37 12.97
CA SER A 161 2.70 -5.04 14.34
C SER A 161 2.06 -6.02 15.32
N GLU A 162 0.74 -6.24 15.22
CA GLU A 162 0.01 -7.22 16.05
C GLU A 162 0.61 -8.64 15.91
N LEU A 163 0.96 -9.05 14.68
CA LEU A 163 1.59 -10.36 14.45
C LEU A 163 2.99 -10.47 15.09
N MET A 164 3.75 -9.38 15.17
CA MET A 164 5.05 -9.37 15.85
C MET A 164 4.89 -9.45 17.37
N ASP A 165 3.86 -8.78 17.91
CA ASP A 165 3.49 -8.87 19.33
C ASP A 165 3.08 -10.31 19.69
N ASP A 166 2.24 -10.94 18.88
CA ASP A 166 1.83 -12.35 19.04
C ASP A 166 3.04 -13.31 19.00
N ARG A 167 4.08 -12.96 18.23
CA ARG A 167 5.34 -13.72 18.15
C ARG A 167 6.35 -13.36 19.23
N SER A 168 6.02 -12.44 20.16
CA SER A 168 6.90 -11.95 21.24
C SER A 168 8.20 -11.31 20.74
N VAL A 169 8.14 -10.55 19.63
CA VAL A 169 9.31 -9.90 19.03
C VAL A 169 9.22 -8.37 19.20
N VAL A 170 10.02 -7.84 20.13
CA VAL A 170 10.00 -6.41 20.53
C VAL A 170 11.08 -5.54 19.89
N SER A 171 11.87 -6.11 18.96
CA SER A 171 13.11 -5.47 18.49
C SER A 171 12.92 -4.44 17.37
N ILE A 172 11.69 -4.28 16.84
CA ILE A 172 11.43 -3.40 15.69
C ILE A 172 10.28 -2.41 15.88
N ASP A 173 9.84 -2.14 17.11
CA ASP A 173 8.61 -1.37 17.38
C ASP A 173 8.58 0.00 16.67
N GLY A 174 9.70 0.73 16.64
CA GLY A 174 9.79 2.03 15.95
C GLY A 174 9.69 1.97 14.42
N TYR A 175 9.82 0.79 13.81
CA TYR A 175 9.73 0.61 12.36
C TYR A 175 8.29 0.84 11.86
N TRP A 176 7.31 0.16 12.46
CA TRP A 176 5.91 0.21 12.02
C TRP A 176 5.34 1.62 12.15
N ASP A 177 5.63 2.29 13.27
CA ASP A 177 5.26 3.69 13.49
C ASP A 177 5.83 4.62 12.41
N ASN A 178 7.10 4.43 12.03
CA ASN A 178 7.73 5.26 11.01
C ASN A 178 7.08 5.04 9.63
N ILE A 179 6.90 3.78 9.21
CA ILE A 179 6.24 3.47 7.94
C ILE A 179 4.80 4.00 7.93
N ALA A 180 4.04 3.78 9.01
CA ALA A 180 2.67 4.26 9.14
C ALA A 180 2.58 5.79 9.07
N LYS A 181 3.48 6.52 9.73
CA LYS A 181 3.56 7.99 9.66
C LYS A 181 3.77 8.48 8.23
N MET A 182 4.70 7.88 7.48
CA MET A 182 4.94 8.24 6.07
C MET A 182 3.70 7.96 5.19
N LEU A 183 3.03 6.83 5.41
CA LEU A 183 1.80 6.49 4.69
C LEU A 183 0.66 7.47 4.98
N TRP A 184 0.44 7.81 6.25
CA TRP A 184 -0.59 8.77 6.67
C TRP A 184 -0.35 10.16 6.09
N PHE A 185 0.88 10.66 6.17
CA PHE A 185 1.25 11.95 5.59
C PHE A 185 0.95 11.99 4.08
N ARG A 186 1.30 10.92 3.38
CA ARG A 186 1.03 10.83 1.93
C ARG A 186 -0.46 10.73 1.62
N LEU A 187 -1.20 9.93 2.38
CA LEU A 187 -2.64 9.75 2.22
C LEU A 187 -3.37 11.09 2.42
N GLU A 188 -3.02 11.86 3.45
CA GLU A 188 -3.58 13.18 3.71
C GLU A 188 -3.39 14.14 2.53
N ALA A 189 -2.19 14.16 1.93
CA ALA A 189 -1.91 14.97 0.75
C ALA A 189 -2.81 14.59 -0.45
N ILE A 190 -3.00 13.30 -0.71
CA ILE A 190 -3.85 12.82 -1.81
C ILE A 190 -5.33 13.10 -1.54
N MET A 191 -5.79 12.88 -0.30
CA MET A 191 -7.16 13.20 0.10
C MET A 191 -7.45 14.69 -0.04
N THR A 192 -6.48 15.56 0.27
CA THR A 192 -6.57 17.00 0.03
C THR A 192 -6.75 17.29 -1.46
N SER A 193 -5.95 16.68 -2.34
CA SER A 193 -6.11 16.82 -3.79
C SER A 193 -7.46 16.31 -4.30
N HIS A 194 -7.99 15.20 -3.76
CA HIS A 194 -9.33 14.73 -4.07
C HIS A 194 -10.41 15.75 -3.66
N ASN A 195 -10.33 16.30 -2.45
CA ASN A 195 -11.27 17.30 -1.96
C ASN A 195 -11.24 18.58 -2.81
N GLU A 196 -10.05 19.08 -3.15
CA GLU A 196 -9.89 20.23 -4.04
C GLU A 196 -10.46 19.96 -5.43
N SER A 197 -10.24 18.76 -5.99
CA SER A 197 -10.78 18.39 -7.29
C SER A 197 -12.31 18.44 -7.33
N VAL A 198 -12.97 17.99 -6.26
CA VAL A 198 -14.44 18.00 -6.16
C VAL A 198 -14.94 19.42 -5.90
N ARG A 199 -14.25 20.20 -5.05
CA ARG A 199 -14.62 21.59 -4.74
C ARG A 199 -14.57 22.50 -5.96
N ASN A 200 -13.60 22.27 -6.85
CA ASN A 200 -13.37 23.06 -8.05
C ASN A 200 -14.15 22.56 -9.29
N LEU A 201 -15.06 21.58 -9.12
CA LEU A 201 -15.90 21.09 -10.20
C LEU A 201 -16.79 22.21 -10.75
N ASP A 202 -16.71 22.46 -12.05
CA ASP A 202 -17.61 23.36 -12.75
C ASP A 202 -18.95 22.65 -13.00
N VAL A 203 -19.93 22.93 -12.16
CA VAL A 203 -21.29 22.33 -12.22
C VAL A 203 -21.93 22.51 -13.60
N LYS A 204 -21.60 23.59 -14.33
CA LYS A 204 -22.17 23.82 -15.66
C LYS A 204 -21.67 22.80 -16.68
N LYS A 205 -20.42 22.32 -16.53
CA LYS A 205 -19.83 21.27 -17.37
C LYS A 205 -20.30 19.86 -17.02
N LEU A 206 -20.91 19.69 -15.84
CA LEU A 206 -21.51 18.41 -15.41
C LEU A 206 -22.88 18.16 -16.06
N SER A 207 -23.40 19.11 -16.83
CA SER A 207 -24.66 19.00 -17.55
C SER A 207 -24.52 17.99 -18.71
N THR A 208 -24.67 16.69 -18.41
CA THR A 208 -24.84 15.66 -19.43
C THR A 208 -26.25 15.78 -20.05
N PRO A 209 -26.45 15.37 -21.32
CA PRO A 209 -27.81 15.16 -21.84
C PRO A 209 -28.59 14.26 -20.88
N ILE A 210 -29.93 14.39 -20.85
CA ILE A 210 -30.82 13.70 -19.90
C ILE A 210 -30.44 12.21 -19.79
N ASP A 211 -29.70 11.89 -18.72
CA ASP A 211 -29.28 10.53 -18.35
C ASP A 211 -29.86 10.27 -16.96
N THR A 212 -30.41 9.07 -16.78
CA THR A 212 -31.03 8.63 -15.53
C THR A 212 -30.02 7.97 -14.58
N ARG A 213 -28.76 7.78 -15.03
CA ARG A 213 -27.70 7.18 -14.24
C ARG A 213 -27.08 8.16 -13.24
N PRO A 214 -26.61 7.70 -12.08
CA PRO A 214 -25.83 8.54 -11.17
C PRO A 214 -24.60 9.12 -11.85
N HIS A 215 -24.32 10.39 -11.58
CA HIS A 215 -23.13 11.07 -12.11
C HIS A 215 -21.85 10.33 -11.70
N TYR A 216 -20.85 10.27 -12.59
CA TYR A 216 -19.63 9.47 -12.37
C TYR A 216 -18.89 9.87 -11.08
N VAL A 217 -18.89 11.16 -10.70
CA VAL A 217 -18.29 11.66 -9.45
C VAL A 217 -18.93 11.00 -8.22
N ILE A 218 -20.27 10.89 -8.21
CA ILE A 218 -21.01 10.26 -7.11
C ILE A 218 -20.66 8.78 -7.03
N ARG A 219 -20.59 8.10 -8.19
CA ARG A 219 -20.20 6.69 -8.25
C ARG A 219 -18.77 6.47 -7.71
N ARG A 220 -17.79 7.27 -8.17
CA ARG A 220 -16.40 7.19 -7.70
C ARG A 220 -16.31 7.45 -6.19
N TYR A 221 -17.04 8.45 -5.69
CA TYR A 221 -17.08 8.76 -4.26
C TYR A 221 -17.66 7.59 -3.44
N ALA A 222 -18.76 6.98 -3.91
CA ALA A 222 -19.36 5.82 -3.26
C ALA A 222 -18.44 4.60 -3.26
N GLU A 223 -17.84 4.26 -4.40
CA GLU A 223 -16.86 3.15 -4.53
C GLU A 223 -15.65 3.38 -3.62
N PHE A 224 -15.10 4.59 -3.62
CA PHE A 224 -13.94 4.96 -2.80
C PHE A 224 -14.26 4.90 -1.30
N THR A 225 -15.36 5.49 -0.86
CA THR A 225 -15.77 5.49 0.56
C THR A 225 -16.03 4.07 1.05
N CYS A 226 -16.72 3.27 0.24
CA CYS A 226 -16.93 1.85 0.53
C CYS A 226 -15.61 1.10 0.70
N ALA A 227 -14.63 1.34 -0.18
CA ALA A 227 -13.31 0.74 -0.07
C ALA A 227 -12.63 1.04 1.28
N ILE A 228 -12.64 2.32 1.70
CA ILE A 228 -12.05 2.73 2.97
C ILE A 228 -12.79 2.11 4.16
N LEU A 229 -14.12 2.09 4.15
CA LEU A 229 -14.93 1.50 5.22
C LEU A 229 -14.64 0.00 5.39
N VAL A 230 -14.64 -0.76 4.28
CA VAL A 230 -14.34 -2.20 4.30
C VAL A 230 -12.94 -2.46 4.85
N CYS A 231 -11.94 -1.71 4.38
CA CYS A 231 -10.57 -1.86 4.88
C CYS A 231 -10.44 -1.49 6.37
N SER A 232 -11.18 -0.47 6.83
CA SER A 232 -11.17 -0.04 8.24
C SER A 232 -11.74 -1.13 9.14
N ASP A 233 -12.86 -1.74 8.75
CA ASP A 233 -13.50 -2.82 9.49
C ASP A 233 -12.58 -4.04 9.61
N LEU A 234 -11.97 -4.47 8.49
CA LEU A 234 -11.02 -5.58 8.46
C LEU A 234 -9.74 -5.31 9.27
N SER A 235 -9.32 -4.04 9.38
CA SER A 235 -8.16 -3.66 10.18
C SER A 235 -8.40 -3.78 11.70
N GLY A 236 -9.62 -4.03 12.17
CA GLY A 236 -9.92 -4.17 13.60
C GLY A 236 -9.94 -2.84 14.38
N LYS A 237 -9.70 -1.70 13.72
CA LYS A 237 -9.94 -0.38 14.32
C LYS A 237 -11.44 -0.14 14.28
N LYS A 238 -12.08 -0.03 15.46
CA LYS A 238 -13.48 0.44 15.56
C LYS A 238 -13.61 1.69 14.70
N THR A 239 -14.40 1.61 13.64
CA THR A 239 -14.81 2.76 12.86
C THR A 239 -15.40 3.79 13.81
N ASP A 240 -14.98 5.05 13.70
CA ASP A 240 -15.58 6.14 14.47
C ASP A 240 -17.09 6.09 14.23
N ASN A 241 -17.89 6.11 15.30
CA ASN A 241 -19.36 6.04 15.24
C ASN A 241 -19.97 7.17 14.37
N ARG A 242 -19.18 8.19 14.01
CA ARG A 242 -19.56 9.27 13.10
C ARG A 242 -19.52 8.90 11.60
N LEU A 243 -19.00 7.71 11.26
CA LEU A 243 -18.93 7.18 9.89
C LEU A 243 -19.97 6.07 9.61
N GLN A 244 -20.82 5.75 10.59
CA GLN A 244 -22.00 4.87 10.46
C GLN A 244 -23.25 5.71 10.22
#